data_AF-A0A4S8M080-F1
#
_entry.id   AF-A0A4S8M080-F1
#
_cell.length_a   1.000
_cell.length_b   1.000
_cell.length_c   1.000
_cell.angle_alpha   90.00
_cell.angle_beta   90.00
_cell.angle_gamma   90.00
#
_symmetry.space_group_name_H-M   'P 1'
#
loop_
_entity.id
_entity.type
_entity.pdbx_description
1 polymer ?
#
loop_
_entity_poly.entity_id
_entity_poly.type
_entity_poly.pdbx_seq_one_letter_code
_entity_poly.pdbx_strand_id
1 'polypeptide(L)' 'DVIFENTRILIRDLLYVAELNRAISDGDFGRVEDIFPDLARIFCAAGSNNYCHEILYFLHSLKKVWTPEFA' A
#
# COMPACT_ATOMS: atom_id res chain seq x y z
N ASP A 1 24.98 11.74 2.58
CA ASP A 1 24.50 12.36 3.83
C ASP A 1 23.31 11.53 4.32
N VAL A 2 23.38 10.97 5.53
CA VAL A 2 22.34 10.04 6.05
C VAL A 2 21.01 10.74 6.29
N ILE A 3 21.03 12.02 6.69
CA ILE A 3 19.82 12.81 6.92
C ILE A 3 19.10 13.03 5.59
N PHE A 4 19.85 13.39 4.54
CA PHE A 4 19.28 13.57 3.20
C PHE A 4 18.62 12.29 2.67
N GLU A 5 19.31 11.15 2.77
CA GLU A 5 18.80 9.85 2.30
C GLU A 5 17.55 9.42 3.06
N ASN A 6 17.57 9.50 4.39
CA ASN A 6 16.42 9.16 5.23
C ASN A 6 15.23 10.10 4.96
N THR A 7 15.49 11.39 4.76
CA THR A 7 14.45 12.37 4.40
C THR A 7 13.80 12.03 3.07
N ARG A 8 14.58 11.64 2.06
CA ARG A 8 14.05 11.23 0.75
C ARG A 8 13.15 10.00 0.85
N ILE A 9 13.56 9.00 1.64
CA ILE A 9 12.76 7.79 1.89
C ILE A 9 11.46 8.15 2.61
N LEU A 10 11.53 8.97 3.66
CA LEU A 10 10.35 9.43 4.40
C LEU A 10 9.36 10.16 3.48
N ILE A 11 9.84 11.09 2.65
CA ILE A 11 8.97 11.83 1.72
C ILE A 11 8.31 10.87 0.73
N ARG A 12 9.05 9.90 0.17
CA ARG A 12 8.49 8.87 -0.70
C ARG A 12 7.35 8.12 0.00
N ASP A 13 7.57 7.66 1.23
CA ASP A 13 6.58 6.87 1.96
C ASP A 13 5.33 7.71 2.30
N LEU A 14 5.51 8.98 2.66
CA LEU A 14 4.40 9.92 2.87
C LEU A 14 3.61 10.20 1.59
N LEU A 15 4.27 10.21 0.42
CA LEU A 15 3.57 10.37 -0.87
C LEU A 15 2.68 9.17 -1.19
N TYR A 16 3.12 7.94 -0.88
CA TYR A 16 2.28 6.74 -1.01
C TYR A 16 1.04 6.82 -0.11
N VAL A 17 1.19 7.27 1.14
CA VAL A 17 0.05 7.45 2.07
C VAL A 17 -0.89 8.56 1.60
N ALA A 18 -0.35 9.68 1.10
CA ALA A 18 -1.15 10.76 0.57
C ALA A 18 -1.95 10.33 -0.67
N GLU A 19 -1.35 9.54 -1.55
CA GLU A 19 -2.01 8.99 -2.72
C GLU A 19 -3.10 7.99 -2.33
N LEU A 20 -2.84 7.09 -1.36
CA LEU A 20 -3.85 6.18 -0.84
C LEU A 20 -5.10 6.95 -0.33
N ASN A 21 -4.89 8.00 0.47
CA ASN A 21 -5.99 8.82 0.98
C ASN A 21 -6.81 9.47 -0.14
N ARG A 22 -6.15 9.92 -1.21
CA ARG A 22 -6.82 10.48 -2.39
C ARG A 22 -7.60 9.41 -3.15
N ALA A 23 -6.98 8.27 -3.45
CA ALA A 23 -7.63 7.17 -4.15
C ALA A 23 -8.89 6.67 -3.41
N ILE A 24 -8.83 6.55 -2.08
CA ILE A 24 -9.99 6.22 -1.24
C ILE A 24 -11.08 7.30 -1.35
N SER A 25 -10.70 8.58 -1.28
CA SER A 25 -11.64 9.70 -1.36
C SER A 25 -12.30 9.81 -2.73
N ASP A 26 -11.56 9.51 -3.79
CA ASP A 26 -12.04 9.48 -5.17
C ASP A 26 -12.93 8.25 -5.46
N GLY A 27 -12.94 7.25 -4.56
CA GLY A 27 -13.60 5.97 -4.78
C GLY A 27 -12.93 5.11 -5.85
N ASP A 28 -11.70 5.43 -6.24
CA ASP A 28 -10.95 4.72 -7.27
C ASP A 28 -10.21 3.53 -6.66
N PHE A 29 -10.90 2.39 -6.62
CA PHE A 29 -10.34 1.18 -6.03
C PHE A 29 -9.21 0.56 -6.85
N GLY A 30 -9.14 0.83 -8.17
CA GLY A 30 -8.03 0.40 -9.01
C GLY A 30 -6.72 1.03 -8.55
N ARG A 31 -6.72 2.35 -8.29
CA ARG A 31 -5.56 3.05 -7.72
C ARG A 31 -5.21 2.54 -6.32
N VAL A 32 -6.20 2.25 -5.49
CA VAL A 32 -5.95 1.66 -4.15
C VAL A 32 -5.20 0.34 -4.28
N GLU A 33 -5.65 -0.54 -5.17
CA GLU A 33 -5.01 -1.82 -5.42
C GLU A 33 -3.58 -1.68 -5.95
N ASP A 34 -3.33 -0.73 -6.86
CA ASP A 34 -2.01 -0.49 -7.44
C ASP A 34 -0.96 -0.10 -6.38
N ILE A 35 -1.38 0.64 -5.34
CA ILE A 35 -0.49 1.18 -4.29
C ILE A 35 -0.20 0.16 -3.18
N PHE A 36 -1.15 -0.74 -2.91
CA PHE A 36 -1.09 -1.68 -1.81
C PHE A 36 0.18 -2.55 -1.76
N PRO A 37 0.73 -3.09 -2.88
CA PRO A 37 1.99 -3.83 -2.86
C PRO A 37 3.17 -3.02 -2.31
N ASP A 38 3.26 -1.73 -2.63
CA ASP A 38 4.33 -0.87 -2.14
C ASP A 38 4.15 -0.55 -0.65
N LEU A 39 2.91 -0.26 -0.22
CA LEU A 39 2.61 -0.06 1.19
C LEU A 39 2.90 -1.31 2.03
N ALA A 40 2.56 -2.51 1.54
CA ALA A 40 2.90 -3.76 2.24
C ALA A 40 4.41 -3.90 2.47
N ARG A 41 5.24 -3.55 1.47
CA ARG A 41 6.71 -3.55 1.61
C ARG A 41 7.19 -2.53 2.62
N ILE A 42 6.64 -1.31 2.60
CA ILE A 42 6.98 -0.24 3.55
C ILE A 42 6.66 -0.68 4.98
N PHE A 43 5.45 -1.18 5.22
CA PHE A 43 5.04 -1.66 6.55
C PHE A 43 5.86 -2.86 7.03
N CYS A 44 6.19 -3.80 6.13
CA CYS A 44 7.09 -4.92 6.44
C CYS A 44 8.47 -4.41 6.89
N ALA A 45 9.08 -3.51 6.12
CA ALA A 45 10.39 -2.94 6.44
C ALA A 45 10.39 -2.12 7.74
N ALA A 46 9.27 -1.46 8.07
CA ALA A 46 9.08 -0.69 9.30
C ALA A 46 8.73 -1.57 10.53
N GLY A 47 8.62 -2.89 10.39
CA GLY A 47 8.22 -3.81 11.47
C GLY A 47 6.72 -3.78 11.80
N SER A 48 5.92 -3.08 10.99
CA SER A 48 4.47 -2.96 11.10
C SER A 48 3.76 -4.13 10.41
N ASN A 49 4.04 -5.34 10.90
CA ASN A 49 3.70 -6.59 10.21
C ASN A 49 2.19 -6.86 10.13
N ASN A 50 1.39 -6.30 11.05
CA ASN A 50 -0.08 -6.41 11.01
C ASN A 50 -0.64 -5.78 9.72
N TYR A 51 -0.26 -4.55 9.40
CA TYR A 51 -0.72 -3.86 8.19
C TYR A 51 -0.22 -4.53 6.92
N CYS A 52 1.05 -4.97 6.91
CA CYS A 52 1.58 -5.78 5.81
C CYS A 52 0.73 -7.04 5.59
N HIS A 53 0.44 -7.77 6.66
CA HIS A 53 -0.34 -9.00 6.58
C HIS A 53 -1.76 -8.76 6.07
N GLU A 54 -2.46 -7.74 6.59
CA GLU A 54 -3.81 -7.39 6.15
C GLU A 54 -3.86 -6.99 4.66
N ILE A 55 -2.91 -6.19 4.20
CA ILE A 55 -2.81 -5.79 2.79
C ILE A 55 -2.56 -7.01 1.90
N LEU A 56 -1.62 -7.89 2.28
CA LEU A 56 -1.32 -9.09 1.50
C LEU A 56 -2.49 -10.08 1.49
N TYR A 57 -3.18 -10.24 2.62
CA TYR A 57 -4.37 -11.06 2.71
C TYR A 57 -5.46 -10.52 1.78
N PHE A 58 -5.72 -9.21 1.81
CA PHE A 58 -6.67 -8.55 0.92
C PHE A 58 -6.34 -8.77 -0.56
N LEU A 59 -5.10 -8.48 -0.96
CA LEU A 59 -4.65 -8.66 -2.36
C LEU A 59 -4.73 -10.13 -2.81
N HIS A 60 -4.39 -11.07 -1.93
CA HIS A 60 -4.52 -12.49 -2.23
C HIS A 60 -5.99 -12.89 -2.43
N SER A 61 -6.87 -12.46 -1.53
CA SER A 61 -8.30 -12.71 -1.64
C SER A 61 -8.86 -12.17 -2.95
N LEU A 62 -8.58 -10.91 -3.27
CA LEU A 62 -9.04 -10.26 -4.50
C LEU A 62 -8.53 -10.99 -5.76
N LYS A 63 -7.24 -11.35 -5.81
CA LYS A 63 -6.62 -11.90 -7.04
C LYS A 63 -6.77 -13.39 -7.22
N LYS A 64 -7.03 -14.14 -6.15
CA LYS A 64 -6.92 -15.62 -6.15
C LYS A 64 -8.12 -16.34 -5.57
N VAL A 65 -8.92 -15.68 -4.73
CA VAL A 65 -10.02 -16.33 -4.02
C VAL A 65 -11.37 -15.87 -4.54
N TRP A 66 -11.52 -14.58 -4.80
CA TRP A 66 -12.78 -14.02 -5.27
C TRP A 66 -12.99 -14.37 -6.74
N THR A 67 -14.25 -14.62 -7.09
CA THR A 67 -14.60 -15.00 -8.45
C THR A 67 -14.46 -13.80 -9.38
N PRO A 68 -14.20 -13.99 -10.69
CA PRO A 68 -13.98 -12.89 -11.63
C PRO A 68 -15.15 -11.90 -11.74
N GLU A 69 -16.35 -12.28 -11.29
CA GLU A 69 -17.52 -11.40 -11.24
C GLU A 69 -17.43 -10.37 -10.10
N PHE A 70 -16.50 -10.56 -9.16
CA PHE A 70 -16.29 -9.73 -7.97
C PHE A 70 -14.93 -9.02 -7.95
N ALA A 71 -14.01 -9.40 -8.84
CA ALA A 71 -12.69 -8.78 -9.03
C ALA A 71 -12.70 -7.87 -10.26
#